data_AF-A0AAW1LVY7-F1
#
_entry.id   AF-A0AAW1LVY7-F1
#
_cell.length_a   1.000
_cell.length_b   1.000
_cell.length_c   1.000
_cell.angle_alpha   90.00
_cell.angle_beta   90.00
_cell.angle_gamma   90.00
#
_symmetry.space_group_name_H-M   'P 1'
#
loop_
_entity.id
_entity.type
_entity.pdbx_description
1 polymer ?
#
loop_
_entity_poly.entity_id
_entity_poly.type
_entity_poly.pdbx_seq_one_letter_code
_entity_poly.pdbx_strand_id
1 'polypeptide(L)'
;MYRQVNIMQSQRDLQRIVWRSEPNLPLKHYRLNTITYDTASASFLSTRCLKQLSIENEKAYPKAAYAITKDFYMDDLLAGANSIEKLLKLKQY
;
A
#
# COMPACT_ATOMS: atom_id res chain seq x y z
N MET A 1 1.51 -0.49 -2.57
CA MET A 1 0.38 0.25 -1.96
C MET A 1 0.88 1.34 -0.98
N TYR A 2 1.46 1.00 0.17
CA TYR A 2 1.86 1.96 1.23
C TYR A 2 2.67 3.18 0.74
N ARG A 3 3.75 2.92 -0.01
CA ARG A 3 4.65 3.97 -0.52
C ARG A 3 4.06 4.88 -1.59
N GLN A 4 2.82 4.64 -2.02
CA GLN A 4 2.09 5.51 -2.95
C GLN A 4 1.33 6.62 -2.21
N VAL A 5 1.32 6.61 -0.86
CA VAL A 5 0.62 7.58 -0.03
C VAL A 5 1.61 8.43 0.74
N ASN A 6 1.67 9.73 0.43
CA ASN A 6 2.53 10.68 1.11
C ASN A 6 2.02 11.01 2.53
N ILE A 7 2.96 11.10 3.47
CA ILE A 7 2.71 11.64 4.81
C ILE A 7 2.85 13.16 4.75
N MET A 8 1.94 13.85 5.44
CA MET A 8 2.00 15.31 5.61
C MET A 8 3.37 15.70 6.15
N GLN A 9 3.98 16.74 5.56
CA GLN A 9 5.36 17.13 5.87
C GLN A 9 5.57 17.39 7.37
N SER A 10 4.58 17.98 8.05
CA SER A 10 4.61 18.23 9.50
C SER A 10 4.61 16.97 10.38
N GLN A 11 4.19 15.82 9.83
CA GLN A 11 4.11 14.54 10.55
C GLN A 11 5.29 13.62 10.25
N ARG A 12 6.14 13.93 9.26
CA ARG A 12 7.25 13.05 8.83
C ARG A 12 8.32 12.87 9.91
N ASP A 13 8.44 13.81 10.84
CA ASP A 13 9.40 13.68 11.94
C ASP A 13 9.02 12.56 12.93
N LEU A 14 7.73 12.20 13.01
CA LEU A 14 7.24 11.05 13.78
C LEU A 14 7.66 9.70 13.17
N GLN A 15 8.09 9.69 11.90
CA GLN A 15 8.60 8.51 11.19
C GLN A 15 10.12 8.59 10.98
N ARG A 16 10.82 9.19 11.94
CA ARG A 16 12.28 9.32 11.88
C ARG A 16 12.94 7.98 12.17
N ILE A 17 13.87 7.58 11.31
CA ILE A 17 14.76 6.44 11.53
C ILE A 17 16.19 6.92 11.66
N VAL A 18 17.01 6.15 12.36
CA VAL A 18 18.45 6.38 12.48
C VAL A 18 19.21 5.24 11.83
N TRP A 19 20.27 5.57 11.10
CA TRP A 19 21.09 4.56 10.43
C TRP A 19 22.56 5.00 10.37
N ARG A 20 23.46 4.03 10.47
CA ARG A 20 24.89 4.16 10.20
C ARG A 20 25.39 2.85 9.62
N SER A 21 26.37 2.90 8.73
CA SER A 21 26.96 1.69 8.13
C SER A 21 27.94 1.00 9.09
N GLU A 22 28.61 1.78 9.94
CA GLU A 22 29.63 1.28 10.87
C GLU A 22 29.40 1.83 12.28
N PRO A 23 29.75 1.09 13.34
CA PRO A 23 29.55 1.55 14.73
C PRO A 23 30.25 2.86 15.09
N ASN A 24 31.36 3.17 14.40
CA ASN A 24 32.18 4.35 14.68
C ASN A 24 31.73 5.61 13.91
N LEU A 25 30.80 5.47 12.96
CA LEU A 25 30.31 6.61 12.19
C LEU A 25 29.17 7.34 12.90
N PRO A 26 29.02 8.66 12.69
CA PRO A 26 27.87 9.41 13.18
C PRO A 26 26.56 8.81 12.68
N LEU A 27 25.54 8.81 13.56
CA LEU A 27 24.19 8.42 13.17
C LEU A 27 23.61 9.41 12.16
N LYS A 28 23.11 8.89 11.05
CA LYS A 28 22.33 9.65 10.07
C LYS A 28 20.86 9.56 10.44
N HIS A 29 20.16 10.68 10.36
CA HIS A 29 18.72 10.76 10.60
C HIS A 29 17.97 10.85 9.27
N TYR A 30 17.03 9.96 9.05
CA TYR A 30 16.16 9.95 7.87
C TYR A 30 14.71 10.12 8.30
N ARG A 31 13.89 10.71 7.43
CA ARG A 31 12.45 10.87 7.62
C ARG A 31 11.76 10.17 6.47
N LEU A 32 10.88 9.23 6.81
CA LEU A 32 10.12 8.52 5.80
C LEU A 32 9.01 9.44 5.28
N ASN A 33 8.91 9.54 3.95
CA ASN A 33 8.00 10.50 3.31
C ASN A 33 6.60 9.94 3.07
N THR A 34 6.45 8.63 3.14
CA THR A 34 5.24 7.90 2.75
C THR A 34 4.79 7.00 3.89
N ILE A 35 3.55 6.52 3.85
CA ILE A 35 3.12 5.48 4.78
C ILE A 35 4.12 4.31 4.71
N THR A 36 4.56 3.87 5.88
CA THR A 36 5.48 2.75 6.06
C THR A 36 4.81 1.69 6.93
N TYR A 37 5.37 0.48 6.86
CA TYR A 37 4.98 -0.67 7.69
C TYR A 37 5.14 -0.34 9.19
N ASP A 38 4.61 -1.19 10.06
CA ASP A 38 4.77 -1.12 11.52
C ASP A 38 4.05 0.03 12.24
N THR A 39 3.30 0.87 11.54
CA THR A 39 2.33 1.77 12.20
C THR A 39 0.96 1.14 12.23
N ALA A 40 0.27 1.20 13.38
CA ALA A 40 -1.03 0.57 13.58
C ALA A 40 -2.08 0.98 12.53
N SER A 41 -1.98 2.20 11.99
CA SER A 41 -2.89 2.74 10.98
C SER A 41 -2.47 2.49 9.53
N ALA A 42 -1.26 1.99 9.24
CA ALA A 42 -0.74 1.91 7.88
C ALA A 42 -1.64 1.10 6.94
N SER A 43 -2.02 -0.11 7.36
CA SER A 43 -2.87 -1.03 6.60
C SER A 43 -4.21 -0.41 6.31
N PHE A 44 -4.87 0.19 7.33
CA PHE A 44 -6.15 0.84 7.15
C PHE A 44 -6.08 2.02 6.17
N LEU A 45 -5.13 2.94 6.36
CA LEU A 45 -5.01 4.13 5.52
C LEU A 45 -4.77 3.75 4.04
N SER A 46 -3.91 2.77 3.81
CA SER A 46 -3.50 2.39 2.46
C SER A 46 -4.58 1.57 1.74
N THR A 47 -5.21 0.62 2.43
CA THR A 47 -6.34 -0.15 1.88
C THR A 47 -7.58 0.71 1.68
N ARG A 48 -7.81 1.72 2.52
CA ARG A 48 -8.91 2.67 2.32
C ARG A 48 -8.74 3.48 1.04
N CYS A 49 -7.51 3.86 0.68
CA CYS A 49 -7.21 4.47 -0.61
C CYS A 49 -7.53 3.52 -1.78
N LEU A 50 -7.12 2.25 -1.71
CA LEU A 50 -7.47 1.26 -2.73
C LEU A 50 -8.99 1.08 -2.87
N LYS A 51 -9.70 1.01 -1.74
CA LYS A 51 -11.17 0.93 -1.73
C LYS A 51 -11.83 2.19 -2.31
N GLN A 52 -11.20 3.36 -2.18
CA GLN A 52 -11.70 4.56 -2.84
C GLN A 52 -11.54 4.45 -4.36
N LEU A 53 -10.37 4.00 -4.81
CA LEU A 53 -10.09 3.78 -6.22
C LEU A 53 -11.03 2.75 -6.85
N SER A 54 -11.40 1.68 -6.12
CA SER A 54 -12.35 0.69 -6.63
C SER A 54 -13.74 1.29 -6.87
N ILE A 55 -14.22 2.16 -5.98
CA ILE A 55 -15.50 2.86 -6.12
C ILE A 55 -15.47 3.81 -7.33
N GLU A 56 -14.42 4.62 -7.44
CA GLU A 56 -14.29 5.62 -8.51
C GLU A 56 -14.16 5.00 -9.90
N ASN A 57 -13.58 3.79 -9.97
CA ASN A 57 -13.29 3.12 -11.23
C ASN A 57 -14.18 1.89 -11.51
N GLU A 58 -15.23 1.67 -10.71
CA GLU A 58 -16.10 0.48 -10.82
C GLU A 58 -16.68 0.31 -12.23
N LYS A 59 -17.10 1.40 -12.87
CA LYS A 59 -17.67 1.36 -14.22
C LYS A 59 -16.66 0.98 -15.29
N ALA A 60 -15.42 1.46 -15.17
CA ALA A 60 -14.37 1.22 -16.15
C ALA A 60 -13.73 -0.16 -15.96
N TYR A 61 -13.57 -0.59 -14.70
CA TYR A 61 -12.85 -1.82 -14.33
C TYR A 61 -13.63 -2.63 -13.29
N PRO A 62 -14.83 -3.14 -13.59
CA PRO A 62 -15.71 -3.77 -12.60
C PRO A 62 -15.09 -4.99 -11.93
N LYS A 63 -14.27 -5.76 -12.65
CA LYS A 63 -13.59 -6.95 -12.09
C LYS A 63 -12.46 -6.57 -11.14
N ALA A 64 -11.64 -5.58 -11.50
CA ALA A 64 -10.57 -5.09 -10.64
C ALA A 64 -11.14 -4.41 -9.39
N ALA A 65 -12.21 -3.61 -9.56
CA ALA A 65 -12.91 -2.98 -8.45
C ALA A 65 -13.50 -4.00 -7.48
N TYR A 66 -14.09 -5.09 -7.99
CA TYR A 66 -14.57 -6.19 -7.16
C TYR A 66 -13.43 -6.85 -6.37
N ALA A 67 -12.35 -7.24 -7.05
CA ALA A 67 -11.20 -7.89 -6.41
C ALA A 67 -10.56 -6.99 -5.34
N ILE A 68 -10.38 -5.70 -5.62
CA ILE A 68 -9.86 -4.74 -4.64
C ILE A 68 -10.77 -4.65 -3.41
N THR A 69 -12.07 -4.72 -3.60
CA THR A 69 -13.05 -4.55 -2.52
C THR A 69 -13.24 -5.80 -1.66
N LYS A 70 -13.04 -6.99 -2.23
CA LYS A 70 -13.40 -8.27 -1.60
C LYS A 70 -12.21 -9.15 -1.25
N ASP A 71 -11.10 -9.01 -1.97
CA ASP A 71 -10.01 -9.99 -1.92
C ASP A 71 -8.75 -9.43 -1.23
N PHE A 72 -8.76 -8.18 -0.75
CA PHE A 72 -7.66 -7.66 0.06
C PHE A 72 -7.77 -8.11 1.52
N TYR A 73 -6.69 -8.69 2.02
CA TYR A 73 -6.42 -8.88 3.44
C TYR A 73 -5.16 -8.11 3.82
N MET A 74 -5.32 -7.03 4.58
CA MET A 74 -4.22 -6.09 4.87
C MET A 74 -3.52 -5.63 3.57
N ASP A 75 -2.27 -6.00 3.35
CA ASP A 75 -1.50 -5.70 2.14
C ASP A 75 -1.56 -6.75 1.03
N ASP A 76 -2.12 -7.92 1.30
CA ASP A 76 -2.18 -9.01 0.35
C ASP A 76 -3.48 -8.99 -0.44
N LEU A 77 -3.35 -9.03 -1.78
CA LEU A 77 -4.48 -9.29 -2.67
C LEU A 77 -4.58 -10.80 -2.90
N LEU A 78 -5.56 -11.43 -2.24
CA LEU A 78 -5.81 -12.87 -2.26
C LEU A 78 -6.88 -13.24 -3.30
N ALA A 79 -6.71 -12.74 -4.54
CA ALA A 79 -7.65 -12.99 -5.62
C ALA A 79 -7.42 -14.35 -6.30
N GLY A 80 -8.51 -14.98 -6.77
CA GLY A 80 -8.47 -16.28 -7.42
C GLY A 80 -9.51 -16.43 -8.54
N ALA A 81 -9.33 -17.46 -9.37
CA ALA A 81 -10.29 -17.81 -10.41
C ALA A 81 -10.28 -19.32 -10.73
N ASN A 82 -11.40 -19.83 -11.25
CA ASN A 82 -11.57 -21.26 -11.58
C ASN A 82 -10.82 -21.70 -12.86
N SER A 83 -10.06 -20.83 -13.51
CA SER A 83 -9.19 -21.18 -14.63
C SER A 83 -8.03 -20.20 -14.76
N ILE A 84 -6.91 -20.67 -15.29
CA ILE A 84 -5.71 -19.85 -15.55
C ILE A 84 -6.07 -18.67 -16.47
N GLU A 85 -6.86 -18.89 -17.52
CA GLU A 85 -7.28 -17.83 -18.44
C GLU A 85 -8.05 -16.70 -17.73
N LYS A 86 -8.97 -17.05 -16.83
CA LYS A 86 -9.73 -16.06 -16.05
C LYS A 86 -8.83 -15.30 -15.08
N LEU A 87 -7.89 -15.99 -14.44
CA LEU A 87 -6.91 -15.38 -13.54
C LEU A 87 -5.98 -14.41 -14.29
N LEU A 88 -5.51 -14.79 -15.48
CA LEU A 88 -4.67 -13.93 -16.32
C LEU A 88 -5.42 -12.67 -16.77
N LYS A 89 -6.70 -12.79 -17.13
CA LYS A 89 -7.55 -11.62 -17.43
C LYS A 89 -7.69 -10.67 -16.24
N LEU A 90 -7.70 -11.18 -15.01
CA LEU A 90 -7.75 -10.35 -13.81
C LEU A 90 -6.42 -9.61 -13.57
N LYS A 91 -5.28 -10.25 -13.86
CA LYS A 91 -3.93 -9.66 -13.74
C LYS A 91 -3.64 -8.54 -14.75
N GLN A 92 -4.37 -8.50 -15.87
CA GLN A 92 -4.10 -7.59 -16.99
C GLN A 92 -4.64 -6.16 -16.80
N TYR A 93 -5.39 -5.91 -15.73
CA TYR A 93 -5.83 -4.57 -15.32
C TYR A 93 -4.81 -3.96 -14.34
#